data_AF-A0A359KQ52-F1
#
_entry.id   AF-A0A359KQ52-F1
#
_cell.length_a   1.000
_cell.length_b   1.000
_cell.length_c   1.000
_cell.angle_alpha   90.00
_cell.angle_beta   90.00
_cell.angle_gamma   90.00
#
_symmetry.space_group_name_H-M   'P 1'
#
loop_
_entity.id
_entity.type
_entity.pdbx_description
1 polymer ?
#
loop_
_entity_poly.entity_id
_entity_poly.type
_entity_poly.pdbx_seq_one_letter_code
_entity_poly.pdbx_strand_id
1 'polypeptide(L)' 'MSLGGDLHSRELYQQLHRVVWPNGRVFHYIGDPESASERNITRGVVQRLGEAGFRRVVRRPEAFGVVAWP' A
#
# COMPACT_ATOMS: atom_id res chain seq x y z
N MET A 1 -8.62 3.93 -19.71
CA MET A 1 -8.47 2.95 -18.60
C MET A 1 -6.99 2.72 -18.37
N SER A 2 -6.44 3.24 -17.28
CA SER A 2 -5.05 2.96 -16.89
C SER A 2 -5.06 1.67 -16.08
N LEU A 3 -4.40 0.63 -16.58
CA LEU A 3 -4.26 -0.69 -15.93
C LEU A 3 -3.68 -0.58 -14.51
N GLY A 4 -2.97 0.50 -14.18
CA GLY A 4 -2.33 0.72 -12.88
C GLY A 4 -3.17 1.49 -11.84
N GLY A 5 -4.28 2.11 -12.23
CA GLY A 5 -5.12 2.89 -11.30
C GLY A 5 -5.84 2.02 -10.27
N ASP A 6 -6.36 0.87 -10.71
CA ASP A 6 -7.16 -0.03 -9.88
C ASP A 6 -6.31 -0.88 -8.92
N LEU A 7 -5.04 -1.12 -9.26
CA LEU A 7 -4.07 -1.88 -8.43
C LEU A 7 -3.71 -1.18 -7.11
N HIS A 8 -3.94 0.13 -7.02
CA HIS A 8 -3.71 0.92 -5.80
C HIS A 8 -4.99 1.57 -5.27
N SER A 9 -6.15 1.03 -5.62
CA SER A 9 -7.45 1.53 -5.21
C SER A 9 -7.68 1.39 -3.70
N ARG A 10 -8.45 2.32 -3.13
CA ARG A 10 -8.83 2.27 -1.71
C ARG A 10 -9.70 1.05 -1.42
N GLU A 11 -10.57 0.71 -2.38
CA GLU A 11 -11.52 -0.38 -2.34
C GLU A 11 -10.79 -1.73 -2.20
N LEU A 12 -9.69 -1.92 -2.94
CA LEU A 12 -8.81 -3.09 -2.78
C LEU A 12 -8.25 -3.17 -1.36
N TYR A 13 -7.71 -2.07 -0.83
CA TYR A 13 -7.14 -2.07 0.52
C TYR A 13 -8.18 -2.34 1.60
N GLN A 14 -9.43 -1.89 1.42
CA GLN A 14 -10.54 -2.23 2.33
C GLN A 14 -10.86 -3.72 2.30
N GLN A 15 -10.86 -4.36 1.11
CA GLN A 15 -11.04 -5.80 1.00
C GLN A 15 -9.90 -6.56 1.68
N LEU A 16 -8.65 -6.10 1.51
CA LEU A 16 -7.49 -6.70 2.18
C LEU A 16 -7.59 -6.55 3.71
N HIS A 17 -7.96 -5.38 4.21
CA HIS A 17 -8.14 -5.13 5.65
C HIS A 17 -9.17 -6.09 6.26
N ARG A 18 -10.28 -6.33 5.54
CA ARG A 18 -11.34 -7.25 5.97
C ARG A 18 -10.87 -8.71 6.12
N VAL A 19 -9.98 -9.18 5.24
CA VAL A 19 -9.63 -10.62 5.17
C VAL A 19 -8.32 -10.98 5.84
N VAL A 20 -7.48 -10.00 6.18
CA VAL A 20 -6.21 -10.31 6.84
C VAL A 20 -6.47 -10.79 8.26
N TRP A 21 -5.76 -11.84 8.68
CA TRP A 21 -5.92 -12.40 10.03
C TRP A 21 -5.59 -11.38 11.13
N PRO A 22 -6.12 -11.55 12.36
CA PRO A 22 -5.63 -10.83 13.53
C PRO A 22 -4.11 -11.00 13.66
N ASN A 23 -3.38 -9.88 13.72
CA ASN A 23 -1.91 -9.80 13.70
C ASN A 23 -1.24 -10.13 12.35
N GLY A 24 -2.01 -10.35 11.29
CA GLY A 24 -1.51 -10.42 9.93
C GLY A 24 -0.96 -9.09 9.44
N ARG A 25 -0.21 -9.13 8.34
CA ARG A 25 0.35 -7.94 7.69
C ARG A 25 0.27 -8.07 6.18
N VAL A 26 0.09 -6.95 5.51
CA VAL A 26 0.11 -6.85 4.05
C VAL A 26 1.44 -6.23 3.63
N PHE A 27 2.06 -6.79 2.60
CA PHE A 27 3.17 -6.15 1.90
C PHE A 27 2.69 -5.71 0.52
N HIS A 28 2.90 -4.43 0.19
CA HIS A 28 2.59 -3.89 -1.13
C HIS A 28 3.90 -3.47 -1.80
N TYR A 29 4.25 -4.19 -2.86
CA TYR A 29 5.35 -3.83 -3.75
C TYR A 29 4.95 -2.62 -4.60
N ILE A 30 5.77 -1.58 -4.62
CA ILE A 30 5.49 -0.30 -5.30
C ILE A 30 6.39 -0.14 -6.54
N GLY A 31 7.63 -0.64 -6.49
CA GLY A 31 8.66 -0.42 -7.51
C GLY A 31 9.88 0.35 -6.97
N ASP A 32 10.81 0.72 -7.86
CA ASP A 32 11.97 1.57 -7.57
C ASP A 32 11.62 2.98 -7.00
N PRO A 33 11.76 3.19 -5.68
CA PRO A 33 11.39 4.45 -5.04
C PRO A 33 12.24 5.65 -5.49
N GLU A 34 13.32 5.46 -6.25
CA GLU A 34 14.18 6.54 -6.74
C GLU A 34 13.62 7.28 -7.96
N SER A 35 12.63 6.71 -8.67
CA SER A 35 11.95 7.45 -9.73
C SER A 35 11.01 8.51 -9.13
N ALA A 36 11.03 9.74 -9.65
CA ALA A 36 10.21 10.84 -9.12
C ALA A 36 8.70 10.53 -9.16
N SER A 37 8.28 9.71 -10.13
CA SER A 37 6.92 9.18 -10.24
C SER A 37 6.54 8.31 -9.04
N GLU A 38 7.47 7.48 -8.57
CA GLU A 38 7.22 6.48 -7.53
C GLU A 38 7.19 7.04 -6.11
N ARG A 39 7.83 8.19 -5.87
CA ARG A 39 7.67 8.93 -4.60
C ARG A 39 6.23 9.40 -4.39
N ASN A 40 5.57 9.85 -5.47
CA ASN A 40 4.16 10.27 -5.43
C ASN A 40 3.23 9.07 -5.27
N ILE A 41 3.51 7.97 -5.98
CA ILE A 41 2.77 6.70 -5.84
C ILE A 41 2.85 6.19 -4.40
N THR A 42 4.06 6.14 -3.82
CA THR A 42 4.29 5.70 -2.43
C THR A 42 3.48 6.52 -1.44
N ARG A 43 3.45 7.85 -1.61
CA ARG A 43 2.64 8.72 -0.74
C ARG A 43 1.15 8.38 -0.83
N GLY A 44 0.62 8.22 -2.04
CA GLY A 44 -0.78 7.83 -2.25
C GLY A 44 -1.11 6.45 -1.69
N VAL A 45 -0.20 5.48 -1.82
CA VAL A 45 -0.36 4.13 -1.25
C VAL A 45 -0.44 4.18 0.27
N VAL A 46 0.47 4.89 0.94
CA VAL A 46 0.48 5.03 2.40
C VAL A 46 -0.82 5.68 2.89
N GLN A 47 -1.28 6.74 2.22
CA GLN A 47 -2.54 7.41 2.56
C GLN A 47 -3.73 6.47 2.44
N ARG A 48 -3.89 5.79 1.29
CA ARG A 48 -5.04 4.91 1.04
C ARG A 48 -5.07 3.68 1.95
N LEU A 49 -3.90 3.15 2.33
CA LEU A 49 -3.81 2.10 3.35
C LEU A 49 -4.33 2.59 4.71
N GLY A 50 -3.97 3.81 5.12
CA GLY A 50 -4.52 4.42 6.33
C GLY A 50 -6.04 4.61 6.25
N GLU A 51 -6.55 5.13 5.14
CA GLU A 51 -7.99 5.31 4.88
C GLU A 51 -8.78 3.99 4.80
N ALA A 52 -8.11 2.89 4.50
CA ALA A 52 -8.69 1.55 4.50
C ALA A 52 -8.72 0.89 5.89
N GLY A 53 -8.08 1.48 6.90
CA GLY A 53 -8.10 1.02 8.28
C GLY A 53 -6.80 0.40 8.79
N PHE A 54 -5.72 0.38 8.00
CA PHE A 54 -4.42 -0.09 8.49
C PHE A 54 -3.81 0.93 9.45
N ARG A 55 -3.69 0.56 10.73
CA ARG A 55 -3.20 1.43 11.82
C ARG A 55 -1.70 1.74 11.76
N ARG A 56 -0.91 0.87 11.15
CA ARG A 56 0.54 1.06 11.00
C ARG A 56 0.93 0.81 9.55
N VAL A 57 1.64 1.75 8.95
CA VAL A 57 2.20 1.61 7.59
C VAL A 57 3.66 2.05 7.62
N VAL A 58 4.56 1.16 7.20
CA VAL A 58 6.01 1.37 7.24
C VAL A 58 6.60 1.13 5.85
N ARG A 59 7.39 2.10 5.35
CA ARG A 59 8.14 1.94 4.10
C ARG A 59 9.29 0.96 4.30
N ARG A 60 9.54 0.13 3.29
CA ARG A 60 10.68 -0.79 3.19
C ARG A 60 11.40 -0.51 1.86
N PRO A 61 12.20 0.57 1.79
CA PRO A 61 12.91 0.94 0.55
C PRO A 61 13.78 -0.21 0.02
N GLU A 62 14.40 -0.97 0.92
CA GLU A 62 15.23 -2.13 0.59
C GLU A 62 14.46 -3.27 -0.10
N ALA A 63 13.13 -3.26 0.01
CA ALA A 63 12.23 -4.23 -0.61
C ALA A 63 11.30 -3.57 -1.65
N PHE A 64 11.56 -2.31 -2.03
CA PHE A 64 10.77 -1.61 -3.05
C PHE A 64 9.27 -1.53 -2.73
N GLY A 65 8.90 -1.36 -1.45
CA GLY A 65 7.50 -1.43 -1.03
C GLY A 65 7.17 -0.89 0.36
N VAL A 66 5.97 -1.23 0.85
CA VAL A 66 5.46 -0.88 2.18
C VAL A 66 4.87 -2.11 2.89
N VAL A 67 4.94 -2.12 4.21
CA VAL A 67 4.25 -3.10 5.07
C VAL A 67 3.14 -2.39 5.84
N ALA A 68 1.96 -2.98 5.90
CA ALA A 68 0.80 -2.45 6.61
C ALA A 68 0.22 -3.48 7.59
N TRP A 69 -0.21 -3.00 8.77
CA TRP A 69 -0.87 -3.79 9.81
C TRP A 69 -2.26 -3.21 10.11
N PRO A 70 -3.31 -4.06 10.22
CA PRO A 70 -4.65 -3.63 10.58
C PRO A 70 -4.72 -2.88 11.89
#